data_AF-A0A6N7IDR3-F1
#
_entry.id   AF-A0A6N7IDR3-F1
#
_cell.length_a   1.000
_cell.length_b   1.000
_cell.length_c   1.000
_cell.angle_alpha   90.00
_cell.angle_beta   90.00
_cell.angle_gamma   90.00
#
_symmetry.space_group_name_H-M   'P 1'
#
loop_
_entity.id
_entity.type
_entity.pdbx_description
1 polymer ?
#
loop_
_entity_poly.entity_id
_entity_poly.type
_entity_poly.pdbx_seq_one_letter_code
_entity_poly.pdbx_strand_id
1 'polypeptide(L)'
;MHLRWLAVLAAGLALFVAVLAVLLDTGNPLYVPSLLLIGAVVAGQLEFETVRELGALPTLLIGLIEESAKLAVPAVMLAVTLTRLRPRAMDGLVLGVAVGSGFAALETMGYAFVALLRAGGHLEPVTILLLLRAVTSPGGHAAWTGLVCAALFAIWGASRGWLAWLRFLLVFVGVVVLHAAWDSTAGGSGHLIVGGLSFALLMVVTWRLHRAARTNGPER
;
A
#
# COMPACT_ATOMS: atom_id res chain seq x y z
N MET A 1 4.10 26.69 17.30
CA MET A 1 3.45 25.99 16.16
C MET A 1 3.60 24.46 16.22
N HIS A 2 4.54 23.89 16.99
CA HIS A 2 4.83 22.44 17.00
C HIS A 2 3.77 21.49 17.59
N LEU A 3 2.80 21.95 18.41
CA LEU A 3 1.81 21.03 19.01
C LEU A 3 0.55 20.81 18.14
N ARG A 4 0.31 21.65 17.13
CA ARG A 4 -0.95 21.63 16.38
C ARG A 4 -1.03 20.45 15.41
N TRP A 5 0.09 20.05 14.81
CA TRP A 5 0.12 18.88 13.92
C TRP A 5 -0.04 17.56 14.69
N LEU A 6 0.46 17.48 15.93
CA LEU A 6 0.23 16.33 16.82
C LEU A 6 -1.26 16.13 17.11
N ALA A 7 -2.02 17.21 17.29
CA ALA A 7 -3.46 17.14 17.46
C ALA A 7 -4.17 16.63 16.18
N VAL A 8 -3.73 17.05 15.00
CA VAL A 8 -4.25 16.55 13.72
C VAL A 8 -3.94 15.07 13.54
N LEU A 9 -2.71 14.65 13.85
CA LEU A 9 -2.29 13.25 13.80
C LEU A 9 -3.12 12.39 14.76
N ALA A 10 -3.27 12.82 16.01
CA ALA A 10 -4.05 12.11 17.02
C ALA A 10 -5.52 12.02 16.61
N ALA A 11 -6.11 13.08 16.07
CA ALA A 11 -7.48 13.07 15.56
C ALA A 11 -7.64 12.12 14.37
N GLY A 12 -6.71 12.13 13.42
CA GLY A 12 -6.70 11.22 12.27
C GLY A 12 -6.59 9.75 12.68
N LEU A 13 -5.68 9.44 13.62
CA LEU A 13 -5.53 8.09 14.15
C LEU A 13 -6.76 7.63 14.94
N ALA A 14 -7.36 8.53 15.75
CA ALA A 14 -8.59 8.23 16.46
C ALA A 14 -9.75 7.94 15.50
N LEU A 15 -9.87 8.73 14.42
CA LEU A 15 -10.88 8.50 13.39
C LEU A 15 -10.63 7.18 12.64
N PHE A 16 -9.37 6.86 12.33
CA PHE A 16 -9.00 5.58 11.73
C PHE A 16 -9.44 4.41 12.61
N VAL A 17 -9.11 4.45 13.91
CA VAL A 17 -9.50 3.42 14.88
C VAL A 17 -11.02 3.33 15.02
N ALA A 18 -11.74 4.46 15.04
CA ALA A 18 -13.19 4.47 15.13
C ALA A 18 -13.85 3.81 13.91
N VAL A 19 -13.45 4.20 12.70
CA VAL A 19 -13.98 3.59 11.45
C VAL A 19 -13.62 2.11 11.38
N LEU A 20 -12.42 1.74 11.84
CA LEU A 20 -11.97 0.35 11.89
C LEU A 20 -12.79 -0.47 12.86
N ALA A 21 -13.09 0.07 14.05
CA ALA A 21 -13.95 -0.58 15.01
C ALA A 21 -15.35 -0.83 14.43
N VAL A 22 -15.93 0.16 13.73
CA VAL A 22 -17.23 0.01 13.06
C VAL A 22 -17.16 -1.03 11.93
N LEU A 23 -16.09 -1.04 11.13
CA LEU A 23 -15.87 -2.07 10.11
C LEU A 23 -15.84 -3.47 10.72
N LEU A 24 -15.10 -3.64 11.83
CA LEU A 24 -14.94 -4.94 12.49
C LEU A 24 -16.21 -5.41 13.18
N ASP A 25 -16.97 -4.49 13.78
CA ASP A 25 -18.24 -4.78 14.47
C ASP A 25 -19.37 -5.12 13.48
N THR A 26 -19.51 -4.31 12.42
CA THR A 26 -20.61 -4.46 11.45
C THR A 26 -20.29 -5.43 10.33
N GLY A 27 -19.01 -5.70 10.06
CA GLY A 27 -18.55 -6.45 8.88
C GLY A 27 -18.83 -5.75 7.55
N ASN A 28 -19.23 -4.47 7.55
CA ASN A 28 -19.66 -3.77 6.34
C ASN A 28 -18.44 -3.29 5.51
N PRO A 29 -18.20 -3.85 4.31
CA PRO A 29 -17.03 -3.52 3.50
C PRO A 29 -17.01 -2.06 2.99
N LEU A 30 -18.13 -1.34 3.08
CA LEU A 30 -18.21 0.08 2.70
C LEU A 30 -17.31 0.99 3.56
N TYR A 31 -16.86 0.53 4.72
CA TYR A 31 -15.91 1.27 5.56
C TYR A 31 -14.45 1.13 5.11
N VAL A 32 -14.11 0.17 4.25
CA VAL A 32 -12.73 -0.03 3.76
C VAL A 32 -12.22 1.19 2.99
N PRO A 33 -12.95 1.77 2.00
CA PRO A 33 -12.52 3.00 1.34
C PRO A 33 -12.28 4.17 2.30
N SER A 34 -13.10 4.32 3.33
CA SER A 34 -12.93 5.36 4.35
C SER A 34 -11.65 5.18 5.15
N LEU A 35 -11.30 3.94 5.51
CA LEU A 35 -10.02 3.65 6.18
C LEU A 35 -8.82 3.96 5.30
N LEU A 36 -8.90 3.63 4.01
CA LEU A 36 -7.84 3.95 3.04
C LEU A 36 -7.65 5.46 2.92
N LEU A 37 -8.75 6.21 2.84
CA LEU A 37 -8.70 7.68 2.80
C LEU A 37 -8.04 8.26 4.06
N ILE A 38 -8.50 7.86 5.24
CA ILE A 38 -7.96 8.37 6.50
C ILE A 38 -6.49 7.97 6.65
N GLY A 39 -6.16 6.72 6.33
CA GLY A 39 -4.79 6.20 6.37
C GLY A 39 -3.84 6.97 5.45
N ALA A 40 -4.25 7.25 4.21
CA ALA A 40 -3.46 8.04 3.27
C ALA A 40 -3.26 9.49 3.74
N VAL A 41 -4.28 10.12 4.32
CA VAL A 41 -4.18 11.48 4.88
C VAL A 41 -3.25 11.52 6.09
N VAL A 42 -3.36 10.53 6.99
CA VAL A 42 -2.50 10.41 8.17
C VAL A 42 -1.04 10.16 7.76
N ALA A 43 -0.79 9.27 6.80
CA ALA A 43 0.53 9.02 6.25
C ALA A 43 1.13 10.27 5.60
N GLY A 44 0.37 10.95 4.72
CA GLY A 44 0.80 12.17 4.06
C GLY A 44 1.17 13.30 5.04
N GLN A 45 0.48 13.40 6.18
CA GLN A 45 0.85 14.35 7.23
C GLN A 45 2.21 13.99 7.86
N LEU A 46 2.46 12.71 8.15
CA LEU A 46 3.74 12.25 8.68
C LEU A 46 4.88 12.44 7.67
N GLU A 47 4.63 12.18 6.40
CA GLU A 47 5.57 12.42 5.30
C GLU A 47 5.94 13.89 5.19
N PHE A 48 4.94 14.79 5.21
CA PHE A 48 5.16 16.24 5.17
C PHE A 48 6.04 16.72 6.33
N GLU A 49 5.76 16.29 7.55
CA GLU A 49 6.57 16.66 8.72
C GLU A 49 7.99 16.06 8.62
N THR A 50 8.13 14.82 8.12
CA THR A 50 9.43 14.18 7.88
C THR A 50 10.27 15.02 6.91
N VAL A 51 9.68 15.44 5.78
CA VAL A 51 10.35 16.31 4.80
C VAL A 51 10.70 17.67 5.40
N ARG A 52 9.79 18.25 6.20
CA ARG A 52 10.00 19.56 6.84
C ARG A 52 11.16 19.52 7.83
N GLU A 53 11.32 18.44 8.59
CA GLU A 53 12.30 18.33 9.66
C GLU A 53 13.66 17.78 9.21
N LEU A 54 13.67 16.86 8.26
CA LEU A 54 14.88 16.15 7.82
C LEU A 54 15.33 16.54 6.40
N GLY A 55 14.55 17.38 5.70
CA GLY A 55 14.79 17.74 4.29
C GLY A 55 14.43 16.60 3.34
N ALA A 56 15.03 16.57 2.15
CA ALA A 56 14.79 15.49 1.16
C ALA A 56 15.47 14.14 1.53
N LEU A 57 16.01 14.01 2.74
CA LEU A 57 16.68 12.82 3.25
C LEU A 57 15.85 12.25 4.41
N PRO A 58 15.44 10.96 4.40
CA PRO A 58 15.59 9.92 3.38
C PRO A 58 14.24 9.59 2.72
N THR A 59 14.17 9.53 1.39
CA THR A 59 13.06 8.92 0.64
C THR A 59 12.68 7.52 1.14
N LEU A 60 13.62 6.84 1.81
CA LEU A 60 13.38 5.59 2.53
C LEU A 60 12.41 5.71 3.71
N LEU A 61 12.44 6.81 4.48
CA LEU A 61 11.49 7.00 5.58
C LEU A 61 10.08 7.31 5.07
N ILE A 62 9.98 8.08 3.98
CA ILE A 62 8.71 8.33 3.29
C ILE A 62 8.11 7.00 2.83
N GLY A 63 8.88 6.21 2.07
CA GLY A 63 8.47 4.87 1.66
C GLY A 63 8.14 3.95 2.84
N LEU A 64 8.89 4.02 3.94
CA LEU A 64 8.59 3.23 5.15
C LEU A 64 7.25 3.63 5.78
N ILE A 65 6.98 4.93 5.92
CA ILE A 65 5.74 5.45 6.48
C ILE A 65 4.56 5.03 5.61
N GLU A 66 4.64 5.25 4.30
CA GLU A 66 3.53 4.96 3.39
C GLU A 66 3.27 3.45 3.28
N GLU A 67 4.30 2.63 3.13
CA GLU A 67 4.15 1.17 3.06
C GLU A 67 3.63 0.59 4.39
N SER A 68 4.02 1.16 5.53
CA SER A 68 3.45 0.78 6.83
C SER A 68 1.98 1.14 6.95
N ALA A 69 1.58 2.33 6.48
CA ALA A 69 0.20 2.78 6.49
C ALA A 69 -0.70 1.90 5.62
N LYS A 70 -0.22 1.47 4.44
CA LYS A 70 -0.92 0.51 3.57
C LYS A 70 -1.14 -0.83 4.26
N LEU A 71 -0.19 -1.30 5.08
CA LEU A 71 -0.34 -2.59 5.78
C LEU A 71 -1.29 -2.56 6.98
N ALA A 72 -1.65 -1.39 7.50
CA ALA A 72 -2.51 -1.29 8.68
C ALA A 72 -3.86 -2.02 8.48
N VAL A 73 -4.54 -1.77 7.35
CA VAL A 73 -5.84 -2.40 7.06
C VAL A 73 -5.73 -3.92 6.87
N PRO A 74 -4.85 -4.46 6.00
CA PRO A 74 -4.67 -5.90 5.84
C PRO A 74 -4.22 -6.60 7.13
N ALA A 75 -3.32 -6.00 7.91
CA ALA A 75 -2.82 -6.59 9.14
C ALA A 75 -3.92 -6.72 10.21
N VAL A 76 -4.77 -5.69 10.38
CA VAL A 76 -5.89 -5.76 11.33
C VAL A 76 -6.97 -6.73 10.85
N MET A 77 -7.34 -6.68 9.57
CA MET A 77 -8.28 -7.65 9.01
C MET A 77 -7.78 -9.09 9.19
N LEU A 78 -6.49 -9.32 8.99
CA LEU A 78 -5.87 -10.62 9.24
C LEU A 78 -6.01 -11.03 10.70
N ALA A 79 -5.63 -10.15 11.64
CA ALA A 79 -5.65 -10.41 13.07
C ALA A 79 -7.06 -10.71 13.63
N VAL A 80 -8.06 -9.92 13.22
CA VAL A 80 -9.40 -9.95 13.83
C VAL A 80 -10.36 -10.89 13.11
N THR A 81 -10.39 -10.85 11.78
CA THR A 81 -11.45 -11.49 10.98
C THR A 81 -10.95 -12.75 10.31
N LEU A 82 -9.76 -12.71 9.72
CA LEU A 82 -9.32 -13.75 8.79
C LEU A 82 -8.54 -14.88 9.49
N THR A 83 -8.01 -14.69 10.71
CA THR A 83 -7.46 -15.78 11.53
C THR A 83 -8.49 -16.89 11.80
N ARG A 84 -9.78 -16.55 11.83
CA ARG A 84 -10.89 -17.49 11.98
C ARG A 84 -11.21 -18.27 10.70
N LEU A 85 -10.74 -17.81 9.53
CA LEU A 85 -11.13 -18.31 8.21
C LEU A 85 -10.00 -19.05 7.46
N ARG A 86 -8.90 -19.43 8.13
CA ARG A 86 -7.70 -20.08 7.54
C ARG A 86 -7.23 -19.32 6.28
N PRO A 87 -6.66 -18.13 6.45
CA PRO A 87 -6.38 -17.21 5.35
C PRO A 87 -5.29 -17.76 4.43
N ARG A 88 -5.48 -17.60 3.13
CA ARG A 88 -4.51 -18.02 2.11
C ARG A 88 -3.68 -16.82 1.66
N ALA A 89 -2.46 -17.09 1.20
CA ALA A 89 -1.61 -16.07 0.58
C ALA A 89 -2.30 -15.34 -0.59
N MET A 90 -3.21 -16.01 -1.32
CA MET A 90 -4.00 -15.37 -2.38
C MET A 90 -4.97 -14.32 -1.84
N ASP A 91 -5.60 -14.56 -0.69
CA ASP A 91 -6.54 -13.61 -0.07
C ASP A 91 -5.79 -12.33 0.32
N GLY A 92 -4.60 -12.50 0.89
CA GLY A 92 -3.68 -11.39 1.19
C GLY A 92 -3.24 -10.66 -0.07
N LEU A 93 -2.91 -11.37 -1.14
CA LEU A 93 -2.52 -10.77 -2.42
C LEU A 93 -3.62 -9.86 -2.98
N VAL A 94 -4.86 -10.37 -3.06
CA VAL A 94 -6.00 -9.63 -3.61
C VAL A 94 -6.34 -8.42 -2.74
N LEU A 95 -6.39 -8.60 -1.43
CA LEU A 95 -6.63 -7.49 -0.49
C LEU A 95 -5.53 -6.42 -0.61
N GLY A 96 -4.26 -6.84 -0.66
CA GLY A 96 -3.13 -5.93 -0.80
C GLY A 96 -3.13 -5.16 -2.12
N VAL A 97 -3.48 -5.80 -3.23
CA VAL A 97 -3.65 -5.13 -4.53
C VAL A 97 -4.74 -4.06 -4.44
N ALA A 98 -5.88 -4.37 -3.81
CA ALA A 98 -6.96 -3.41 -3.64
C ALA A 98 -6.55 -2.20 -2.77
N VAL A 99 -5.89 -2.46 -1.63
CA VAL A 99 -5.37 -1.43 -0.73
C VAL A 99 -4.33 -0.55 -1.42
N GLY A 100 -3.33 -1.16 -2.06
CA GLY A 100 -2.28 -0.44 -2.79
C GLY A 100 -2.84 0.39 -3.95
N SER A 101 -3.86 -0.11 -4.65
CA SER A 101 -4.56 0.65 -5.70
C SER A 101 -5.32 1.86 -5.12
N GLY A 102 -5.96 1.71 -3.96
CA GLY A 102 -6.65 2.82 -3.29
C GLY A 102 -5.70 3.92 -2.86
N PHE A 103 -4.55 3.57 -2.25
CA PHE A 103 -3.49 4.53 -1.92
C PHE A 103 -2.96 5.22 -3.18
N ALA A 104 -2.65 4.45 -4.24
CA ALA A 104 -2.17 5.02 -5.50
C ALA A 104 -3.16 6.03 -6.10
N ALA A 105 -4.46 5.75 -6.05
CA ALA A 105 -5.49 6.65 -6.56
C ALA A 105 -5.53 7.97 -5.78
N LEU A 106 -5.47 7.91 -4.45
CA LEU A 106 -5.47 9.09 -3.57
C LEU A 106 -4.20 9.93 -3.73
N GLU A 107 -3.05 9.28 -3.78
CA GLU A 107 -1.76 9.94 -4.00
C GLU A 107 -1.71 10.60 -5.39
N THR A 108 -2.18 9.89 -6.42
CA THR A 108 -2.31 10.41 -7.79
C THR A 108 -3.21 11.64 -7.84
N MET A 109 -4.33 11.63 -7.11
CA MET A 109 -5.23 12.78 -7.02
C MET A 109 -4.53 13.99 -6.38
N GLY A 110 -3.71 13.78 -5.35
CA GLY A 110 -2.87 14.83 -4.75
C GLY A 110 -1.89 15.44 -5.76
N TYR A 111 -1.14 14.60 -6.49
CA TYR A 111 -0.22 15.08 -7.51
C TYR A 111 -0.92 15.80 -8.66
N ALA A 112 -2.06 15.29 -9.13
CA ALA A 112 -2.86 15.91 -10.18
C ALA A 112 -3.36 17.30 -9.75
N PHE A 113 -3.79 17.44 -8.49
CA PHE A 113 -4.21 18.72 -7.93
C PHE A 113 -3.05 19.73 -7.87
N VAL A 114 -1.88 19.30 -7.39
CA VAL A 114 -0.67 20.15 -7.37
C VAL A 114 -0.24 20.55 -8.79
N ALA A 115 -0.31 19.62 -9.75
CA ALA A 115 0.00 19.89 -11.15
C ALA A 115 -0.96 20.93 -11.75
N LEU A 116 -2.26 20.83 -11.45
CA LEU A 116 -3.27 21.80 -11.91
C LEU A 116 -2.98 23.21 -11.39
N LEU A 117 -2.65 23.34 -10.11
CA LEU A 117 -2.32 24.62 -9.49
C LEU A 117 -1.05 25.24 -10.11
N ARG A 118 0.00 24.43 -10.27
CA ARG A 118 1.27 24.88 -10.89
C ARG A 118 1.11 25.27 -12.36
N ALA A 119 0.20 24.61 -13.06
CA ALA A 119 -0.10 24.88 -14.46
C ALA A 119 -1.11 26.03 -14.65
N GLY A 120 -1.52 26.74 -13.58
CA GLY A 120 -2.48 27.85 -13.69
C GLY A 120 -3.86 27.42 -14.22
N GLY A 121 -4.26 26.16 -14.01
CA GLY A 121 -5.51 25.61 -14.51
C GLY A 121 -5.41 24.88 -15.86
N HIS A 122 -4.25 24.86 -16.53
CA HIS A 122 -4.07 24.09 -17.75
C HIS A 122 -4.12 22.58 -17.48
N LEU A 123 -4.90 21.85 -18.28
CA LEU A 123 -5.19 20.42 -18.07
C LEU A 123 -4.16 19.48 -18.70
N GLU A 124 -3.32 19.96 -19.62
CA GLU A 124 -2.35 19.11 -20.33
C GLU A 124 -1.34 18.44 -19.36
N PRO A 125 -0.67 19.17 -18.43
CA PRO A 125 0.24 18.54 -17.47
C PRO A 125 -0.47 17.55 -16.53
N VAL A 126 -1.71 17.85 -16.16
CA VAL A 126 -2.55 16.98 -15.32
C VAL A 126 -2.87 15.69 -16.06
N THR A 127 -3.27 15.78 -17.34
CA THR A 127 -3.61 14.63 -18.18
C THR A 127 -2.42 13.72 -18.38
N ILE A 128 -1.24 14.27 -18.69
CA ILE A 128 0.00 13.50 -18.85
C ILE A 128 0.35 12.77 -17.55
N LEU A 129 0.24 13.46 -16.40
CA LEU A 129 0.50 12.87 -15.09
C LEU A 129 -0.46 11.71 -14.78
N LEU A 130 -1.76 11.92 -15.00
CA LEU A 130 -2.78 10.90 -14.78
C LEU A 130 -2.57 9.67 -15.67
N LEU A 131 -2.25 9.88 -16.96
CA LEU A 131 -1.98 8.79 -17.89
C LEU A 131 -0.73 7.98 -17.48
N LEU A 132 0.35 8.66 -17.13
CA LEU A 132 1.57 8.00 -16.67
C LEU A 132 1.28 7.16 -15.42
N ARG A 133 0.62 7.74 -14.41
CA ARG A 133 0.32 7.03 -13.17
C ARG A 133 -0.70 5.91 -13.35
N ALA A 134 -1.67 6.05 -14.26
CA ALA A 134 -2.61 4.98 -14.58
C ALA A 134 -1.90 3.74 -15.16
N VAL A 135 -0.85 3.94 -15.97
CA VAL A 135 -0.06 2.85 -16.56
C VAL A 135 0.92 2.25 -15.55
N THR A 136 1.59 3.07 -14.75
CA THR A 136 2.71 2.61 -13.93
C THR A 136 2.31 2.18 -12.51
N SER A 137 1.24 2.74 -11.93
CA SER A 137 0.82 2.42 -10.54
C SER A 137 0.34 0.99 -10.29
N PRO A 138 -0.25 0.23 -11.26
CA PRO A 138 -0.52 -1.19 -11.06
C PRO A 138 0.76 -2.01 -10.80
N GLY A 139 1.86 -1.59 -11.41
CA GLY A 139 3.19 -2.13 -11.16
C GLY A 139 3.92 -1.53 -9.96
N GLY A 140 3.46 -0.39 -9.43
CA GLY A 140 4.00 0.21 -8.21
C GLY A 140 3.22 -0.26 -6.98
N HIS A 141 2.57 0.69 -6.33
CA HIS A 141 1.79 0.52 -5.08
C HIS A 141 0.92 -0.75 -5.08
N ALA A 142 0.16 -1.03 -6.14
CA ALA A 142 -0.73 -2.21 -6.16
C ALA A 142 0.06 -3.53 -6.11
N ALA A 143 1.09 -3.67 -6.94
CA ALA A 143 1.95 -4.85 -6.94
C ALA A 143 2.70 -5.01 -5.62
N TRP A 144 3.32 -3.94 -5.13
CA TRP A 144 4.13 -3.96 -3.91
C TRP A 144 3.29 -4.34 -2.69
N THR A 145 2.17 -3.65 -2.44
CA THR A 145 1.30 -3.96 -1.31
C THR A 145 0.69 -5.35 -1.45
N GLY A 146 0.31 -5.78 -2.67
CA GLY A 146 -0.15 -7.14 -2.94
C GLY A 146 0.87 -8.21 -2.56
N LEU A 147 2.13 -8.04 -2.96
CA LEU A 147 3.21 -8.99 -2.67
C LEU A 147 3.53 -9.06 -1.17
N VAL A 148 3.55 -7.91 -0.47
CA VAL A 148 3.77 -7.86 0.97
C VAL A 148 2.62 -8.52 1.72
N CYS A 149 1.36 -8.24 1.35
CA CYS A 149 0.20 -8.85 1.99
C CYS A 149 0.12 -10.36 1.71
N ALA A 150 0.51 -10.82 0.53
CA ALA A 150 0.63 -12.24 0.23
C ALA A 150 1.65 -12.93 1.15
N ALA A 151 2.80 -12.29 1.39
CA ALA A 151 3.82 -12.80 2.29
C ALA A 151 3.36 -12.78 3.76
N LEU A 152 2.64 -11.74 4.19
CA LEU A 152 2.06 -11.65 5.53
C LEU A 152 1.05 -12.77 5.79
N PHE A 153 0.14 -13.00 4.84
CA PHE A 153 -0.91 -14.01 4.98
C PHE A 153 -0.37 -15.44 4.90
N ALA A 154 0.73 -15.65 4.17
CA ALA A 154 1.40 -16.94 4.10
C ALA A 154 1.92 -17.45 5.45
N ILE A 155 2.11 -16.58 6.44
CA ILE A 155 2.62 -16.94 7.78
C ILE A 155 1.68 -17.94 8.48
N TRP A 156 0.36 -17.79 8.32
CA TRP A 156 -0.63 -18.62 9.01
C TRP A 156 -0.70 -20.08 8.51
N GLY A 157 -0.20 -20.35 7.30
CA GLY A 157 -0.13 -21.69 6.72
C GLY A 157 1.27 -22.30 6.74
N ALA A 158 2.26 -21.63 7.33
CA ALA A 158 3.65 -22.03 7.23
C ALA A 158 4.04 -23.08 8.28
N SER A 159 4.62 -24.20 7.83
CA SER A 159 5.19 -25.22 8.72
C SER A 159 6.42 -24.73 9.50
N ARG A 160 7.15 -23.75 8.94
CA ARG A 160 8.31 -23.10 9.57
C ARG A 160 8.05 -21.60 9.74
N GLY A 161 7.38 -21.25 10.84
CA GLY A 161 6.92 -19.87 11.09
C GLY A 161 8.01 -18.79 10.97
N TRP A 162 9.21 -19.04 11.49
CA TRP A 162 10.30 -18.05 11.42
C TRP A 162 10.78 -17.75 9.99
N LEU A 163 10.77 -18.75 9.09
CA LEU A 163 11.11 -18.53 7.67
C LEU A 163 10.03 -17.71 6.96
N ALA A 164 8.76 -17.89 7.35
CA ALA A 164 7.66 -17.11 6.81
C ALA A 164 7.74 -15.64 7.28
N TRP A 165 8.03 -15.41 8.56
CA TRP A 165 8.31 -14.07 9.09
C TRP A 165 9.52 -13.41 8.42
N LEU A 166 10.63 -14.15 8.25
CA LEU A 166 11.81 -13.64 7.53
C LEU A 166 11.45 -13.28 6.08
N ARG A 167 10.70 -14.13 5.38
CA ARG A 167 10.24 -13.85 4.02
C ARG A 167 9.36 -12.59 3.97
N PHE A 168 8.41 -12.45 4.89
CA PHE A 168 7.58 -11.25 4.99
C PHE A 168 8.44 -10.00 5.19
N LEU A 169 9.38 -10.03 6.15
CA LEU A 169 10.27 -8.91 6.42
C LEU A 169 11.13 -8.55 5.21
N LEU A 170 11.70 -9.54 4.51
CA LEU A 170 12.49 -9.31 3.30
C LEU A 170 11.66 -8.69 2.17
N VAL A 171 10.43 -9.16 1.96
CA VAL A 171 9.53 -8.58 0.96
C VAL A 171 9.13 -7.16 1.33
N PHE A 172 8.82 -6.91 2.60
CA PHE A 172 8.48 -5.57 3.10
C PHE A 172 9.63 -4.58 2.94
N VAL A 173 10.83 -4.93 3.40
CA VAL A 173 12.02 -4.09 3.26
C VAL A 173 12.35 -3.87 1.78
N GLY A 174 12.26 -4.91 0.95
CA GLY A 174 12.45 -4.78 -0.50
C GLY A 174 11.47 -3.80 -1.15
N VAL A 175 10.21 -3.82 -0.73
CA VAL A 175 9.18 -2.88 -1.19
C VAL A 175 9.46 -1.45 -0.73
N VAL A 176 9.86 -1.24 0.53
CA VAL A 176 10.25 0.10 1.04
C VAL A 176 11.43 0.66 0.25
N VAL A 177 12.41 -0.17 -0.10
CA VAL A 177 13.54 0.23 -0.97
C VAL A 177 13.09 0.52 -2.39
N LEU A 178 12.19 -0.30 -2.98
CA LEU A 178 11.63 -0.07 -4.31
C LEU A 178 10.82 1.23 -4.37
N HIS A 179 10.07 1.55 -3.31
CA HIS A 179 9.35 2.80 -3.18
C HIS A 179 10.32 3.98 -3.14
N ALA A 180 11.33 3.93 -2.28
CA ALA A 180 12.35 4.98 -2.22
C ALA A 180 13.08 5.16 -3.56
N ALA A 181 13.31 4.06 -4.29
CA ALA A 181 13.87 4.08 -5.64
C ALA A 181 12.91 4.72 -6.64
N TRP A 182 11.61 4.44 -6.55
CA TRP A 182 10.57 5.07 -7.38
C TRP A 182 10.52 6.58 -7.19
N ASP A 183 10.53 7.05 -5.94
CA ASP A 183 10.51 8.49 -5.60
C ASP A 183 11.78 9.22 -6.01
N SER A 184 12.92 8.52 -6.00
CA SER A 184 14.21 9.10 -6.39
C SER A 184 14.46 9.08 -7.90
N THR A 185 13.62 8.40 -8.70
CA THR A 185 13.76 8.40 -10.16
C THR A 185 13.21 9.69 -10.78
N ALA A 186 14.04 10.39 -11.56
CA ALA A 186 13.74 11.71 -12.11
C ALA A 186 12.94 11.70 -13.44
N GLY A 187 12.30 10.59 -13.84
CA GLY A 187 11.58 10.56 -15.11
C GLY A 187 10.82 9.26 -15.42
N GLY A 188 9.90 9.36 -16.40
CA GLY A 188 8.94 8.31 -16.73
C GLY A 188 9.54 6.95 -17.13
N SER A 189 10.75 6.91 -17.70
CA SER A 189 11.43 5.66 -18.05
C SER A 189 11.79 4.81 -16.82
N GLY A 190 12.17 5.46 -15.71
CA GLY A 190 12.45 4.78 -14.45
C GLY A 190 11.19 4.12 -13.87
N HIS A 191 10.08 4.88 -13.83
CA HIS A 191 8.77 4.37 -13.39
C HIS A 191 8.26 3.22 -14.27
N LEU A 192 8.48 3.27 -15.59
CA LEU A 192 8.09 2.19 -16.51
C LEU A 192 8.89 0.91 -16.25
N ILE A 193 10.20 1.00 -16.00
CA ILE A 193 11.05 -0.18 -15.73
C ILE A 193 10.67 -0.78 -14.38
N VAL A 194 10.67 0.03 -13.31
CA VAL A 194 10.37 -0.45 -11.96
C VAL A 194 8.94 -1.01 -11.89
N GLY A 195 7.97 -0.28 -12.47
CA GLY A 195 6.58 -0.71 -12.55
C GLY A 195 6.40 -1.98 -13.38
N GLY A 196 7.03 -2.06 -14.56
CA GLY A 196 6.94 -3.24 -15.43
C GLY A 196 7.50 -4.50 -14.79
N LEU A 197 8.68 -4.42 -14.16
CA LEU A 197 9.30 -5.55 -13.46
C LEU A 197 8.46 -6.01 -12.26
N SER A 198 7.97 -5.06 -11.48
CA SER A 198 7.12 -5.33 -10.31
C SER A 198 5.77 -5.91 -10.70
N PHE A 199 5.17 -5.43 -11.79
CA PHE A 199 3.94 -5.99 -12.34
C PHE A 199 4.15 -7.42 -12.84
N ALA A 200 5.25 -7.69 -13.57
CA ALA A 200 5.60 -9.03 -14.01
C ALA A 200 5.78 -9.98 -12.80
N LEU A 201 6.45 -9.51 -11.74
CA LEU A 201 6.60 -10.26 -10.49
C LEU A 201 5.25 -10.57 -9.85
N LEU A 202 4.35 -9.58 -9.77
CA LEU A 202 2.98 -9.77 -9.28
C LEU A 202 2.27 -10.88 -10.07
N MET A 203 2.29 -10.81 -11.41
CA MET A 203 1.64 -11.80 -12.28
C MET A 203 2.22 -13.21 -12.08
N VAL A 204 3.55 -13.33 -11.99
CA VAL A 204 4.21 -14.62 -11.74
C VAL A 204 3.80 -15.18 -10.37
N VAL A 205 3.75 -14.35 -9.32
CA VAL A 205 3.36 -14.78 -7.98
C VAL A 205 1.88 -15.19 -7.96
N THR A 206 0.98 -14.41 -8.57
CA THR A 206 -0.44 -14.76 -8.71
C THR A 206 -0.60 -16.11 -9.40
N TRP A 207 0.09 -16.32 -10.53
CA TRP A 207 0.03 -17.58 -11.27
C TRP A 207 0.52 -18.77 -10.43
N ARG A 208 1.64 -18.61 -9.71
CA ARG A 208 2.18 -19.66 -8.82
C ARG A 208 1.21 -20.01 -7.69
N LEU A 209 0.65 -19.00 -7.02
CA LEU A 209 -0.30 -19.20 -5.93
C LEU A 209 -1.60 -19.87 -6.44
N HIS A 210 -2.10 -19.45 -7.60
CA HIS A 210 -3.27 -20.07 -8.22
C HIS A 210 -3.01 -21.54 -8.60
N ARG A 211 -1.84 -21.84 -9.19
CA ARG A 211 -1.47 -23.21 -9.55
C ARG A 211 -1.36 -24.11 -8.33
N ALA A 212 -0.73 -23.63 -7.25
CA ALA A 212 -0.61 -24.39 -6.00
C ALA A 212 -1.97 -24.70 -5.37
N ALA A 213 -2.93 -23.79 -5.46
CA ALA A 213 -4.29 -24.03 -5.00
C ALA A 213 -5.02 -25.13 -5.82
N ARG A 214 -4.74 -25.24 -7.12
CA ARG A 214 -5.34 -26.27 -7.99
C ARG A 214 -4.74 -27.66 -7.76
N THR A 215 -3.44 -27.75 -7.45
CA THR A 215 -2.77 -29.04 -7.22
C THR A 215 -3.16 -29.69 -5.89
N ASN A 216 -3.56 -28.89 -4.90
CA ASN A 216 -3.88 -29.40 -3.56
C ASN A 216 -5.34 -29.87 -3.41
N GLY A 217 -6.20 -29.68 -4.43
CA GLY A 217 -7.61 -30.07 -4.41
C GLY A 217 -8.44 -29.35 -3.34
N PRO A 218 -9.78 -29.33 -3.44
CA PRO A 218 -10.61 -28.87 -2.32
C PRO A 218 -10.52 -29.91 -1.19
N GLU A 219 -9.91 -29.54 -0.06
CA GLU A 219 -10.08 -30.28 1.20
C GLU A 219 -11.59 -30.35 1.48
N ARG A 220 -12.14 -31.57 1.44
CA ARG A 220 -13.52 -31.87 1.86
C ARG A 220 -13.62 -31.88 3.37
#